data_AF-W9TBB7-F1
#
_entry.id   AF-W9TBB7-F1
#
_cell.length_a   1.000
_cell.length_b   1.000
_cell.length_c   1.000
_cell.angle_alpha   90.00
_cell.angle_beta   90.00
_cell.angle_gamma   90.00
#
_symmetry.space_group_name_H-M   'P 1'
#
loop_
_entity.id
_entity.type
_entity.pdbx_description
1 polymer ?
#
loop_
_entity_poly.entity_id
_entity_poly.type
_entity_poly.pdbx_seq_one_letter_code
_entity_poly.pdbx_strand_id
1 'polypeptide(L)'
;MLFYIGFFAFMWWRARRLSQALLRPIAGISRAMGEIGLGRWRPQPVQAQIRELDEMARHTLAIGQQLEHSETQRSHTQSRLELVLESATESLWEYDLRDGMLQLRGNMVGRFGLPSGRLNGERFRERIHPDDLPAALAQVQRIQQGLQQRYEAEYRFADATGRYHWLLTRGRVLECDPQTGLAWVLAGTHVDIDALKRGEEELRAATLQAQAASEAKSHLLSGISHELRTPLNAILASPS
;
A
#
# COMPACT_ATOMS: atom_id res chain seq x y z
N MET A 1 30.39 -31.64 54.12
CA MET A 1 29.21 -32.25 53.45
C MET A 1 28.00 -31.31 53.42
N LEU A 2 27.48 -30.83 54.56
CA LEU A 2 26.30 -29.95 54.61
C LEU A 2 26.43 -28.62 53.83
N PHE A 3 27.60 -27.99 53.83
CA PHE A 3 27.87 -26.75 53.08
C PHE A 3 27.69 -26.91 51.55
N TYR A 4 28.20 -28.02 50.99
CA TYR A 4 28.09 -28.29 49.56
C TYR A 4 26.63 -28.55 49.13
N ILE A 5 25.84 -29.22 49.98
CA ILE A 5 24.40 -29.44 49.70
C ILE A 5 23.65 -28.09 49.68
N GLY A 6 23.91 -27.20 50.64
CA GLY A 6 23.32 -25.85 50.67
C GLY A 6 23.74 -24.99 49.49
N PHE A 7 25.02 -25.04 49.10
CA PHE A 7 25.55 -24.31 47.93
C PHE A 7 24.93 -24.80 46.62
N PHE A 8 24.82 -26.11 46.40
CA PHE A 8 24.18 -26.68 45.21
C PHE A 8 22.67 -26.39 45.16
N ALA A 9 21.97 -26.46 46.29
CA ALA A 9 20.56 -26.09 46.36
C ALA A 9 20.34 -24.60 46.03
N PHE A 10 21.21 -23.71 46.54
CA PHE A 10 21.20 -22.29 46.23
C PHE A 10 21.51 -22.00 44.76
N MET A 11 22.55 -22.64 44.21
CA MET A 11 22.92 -22.51 42.79
C MET A 11 21.82 -23.03 41.86
N TRP A 12 21.19 -24.15 42.20
CA TRP A 12 20.06 -24.69 41.45
C TRP A 12 18.85 -23.75 41.50
N TRP A 13 18.53 -23.21 42.67
CA TRP A 13 17.46 -22.22 42.83
C TRP A 13 17.75 -20.94 42.03
N ARG A 14 18.97 -20.43 42.08
CA ARG A 14 19.43 -19.26 41.33
C ARG A 14 19.40 -19.51 39.82
N ALA A 15 19.86 -20.67 39.36
CA ALA A 15 19.80 -21.06 37.94
C ALA A 15 18.36 -21.19 37.44
N ARG A 16 17.47 -21.80 38.23
CA ARG A 16 16.03 -21.88 37.90
C ARG A 16 15.39 -20.50 37.84
N ARG A 17 15.75 -19.59 38.76
CA ARG A 17 15.26 -18.21 38.79
C ARG A 17 15.73 -17.42 37.56
N LEU A 18 16.99 -17.54 37.17
CA LEU A 18 17.54 -16.92 35.96
C LEU A 18 16.88 -17.48 34.68
N SER A 19 16.71 -18.80 34.60
CA SER A 19 16.03 -19.44 33.48
C SER A 19 14.59 -18.95 33.34
N GLN A 20 13.85 -18.83 34.45
CA GLN A 20 12.49 -18.27 34.44
C GLN A 20 12.45 -16.78 34.07
N ALA A 21 13.46 -16.00 34.45
CA ALA A 21 13.58 -14.59 34.10
C ALA A 21 13.88 -14.36 32.60
N LEU A 22 14.42 -15.36 31.90
CA LEU A 22 14.66 -15.35 30.46
C LEU A 22 13.50 -15.94 29.64
N LEU A 23 13.02 -17.13 30.03
CA LEU A 23 12.04 -17.88 29.23
C LEU A 23 10.66 -17.21 29.18
N ARG A 24 10.21 -16.59 30.28
CA ARG A 24 8.88 -15.96 30.32
C ARG A 24 8.79 -14.74 29.39
N PRO A 25 9.72 -13.76 29.42
CA PRO A 25 9.63 -12.62 28.50
C PRO A 25 9.85 -13.02 27.04
N ILE A 26 10.75 -13.96 26.73
CA ILE A 26 10.96 -14.45 25.36
C ILE A 26 9.67 -15.05 24.78
N ALA A 27 8.99 -15.91 25.54
CA ALA A 27 7.70 -16.47 25.11
C ALA A 27 6.62 -15.40 24.95
N GLY A 28 6.63 -14.36 25.81
CA GLY A 28 5.73 -13.21 25.69
C GLY A 28 5.97 -12.40 24.41
N ILE A 29 7.24 -12.09 24.10
CA ILE A 29 7.62 -11.35 22.89
C ILE A 29 7.25 -12.14 21.63
N SER A 30 7.52 -13.45 21.61
CA SER A 30 7.14 -14.31 20.49
C SER A 30 5.62 -14.35 20.27
N ARG A 31 4.83 -14.38 21.35
CA ARG A 31 3.37 -14.31 21.26
C ARG A 31 2.90 -12.96 20.74
N ALA A 32 3.47 -11.86 21.23
CA ALA A 32 3.16 -10.52 20.76
C ALA A 32 3.47 -10.36 19.25
N MET A 33 4.59 -10.90 18.78
CA MET A 33 4.90 -10.94 17.34
C MET A 33 3.89 -11.79 16.54
N GLY A 34 3.45 -12.93 17.09
CA GLY A 34 2.41 -13.76 16.48
C GLY A 34 1.04 -13.07 16.41
N GLU A 35 0.67 -12.32 17.44
CA GLU A 35 -0.55 -11.50 17.46
C GLU A 35 -0.53 -10.41 16.38
N ILE A 36 0.60 -9.70 16.25
CA ILE A 36 0.84 -8.73 15.18
C ILE A 36 0.72 -9.39 13.80
N GLY A 37 1.32 -10.58 13.60
CA GLY A 37 1.21 -11.32 12.34
C GLY A 37 -0.22 -11.78 11.98
N LEU A 38 -1.12 -11.85 12.96
CA LEU A 38 -2.54 -12.16 12.77
C LEU A 38 -3.43 -10.90 12.68
N GLY A 39 -2.83 -9.71 12.53
CA GLY A 39 -3.55 -8.43 12.41
C GLY A 39 -4.02 -7.83 13.73
N ARG A 40 -3.58 -8.35 14.88
CA ARG A 40 -3.84 -7.77 16.21
C ARG A 40 -2.69 -6.84 16.59
N TRP A 41 -2.80 -5.59 16.20
CA TRP A 41 -1.73 -4.59 16.32
C TRP A 41 -1.42 -4.10 17.73
N ARG A 42 -2.28 -4.39 18.72
CA ARG A 42 -2.11 -4.03 20.13
C ARG A 42 -1.91 -5.26 21.01
N PRO A 43 -0.72 -5.90 20.98
CA PRO A 43 -0.45 -7.05 21.82
C PRO A 43 -0.29 -6.63 23.30
N GLN A 44 -0.45 -7.60 24.21
CA GLN A 44 -0.25 -7.33 25.64
C GLN A 44 1.19 -6.91 25.95
N PRO A 45 1.39 -5.88 26.80
CA PRO A 45 2.72 -5.43 27.17
C PRO A 45 3.45 -6.50 27.98
N VAL A 46 4.66 -6.85 27.53
CA VAL A 46 5.55 -7.80 28.21
C VAL A 46 6.54 -7.02 29.05
N GLN A 47 6.56 -7.26 30.36
CA GLN A 47 7.56 -6.68 31.26
C GLN A 47 8.71 -7.67 31.47
N ALA A 48 9.94 -7.24 31.25
CA ALA A 48 11.12 -8.06 31.50
C ALA A 48 12.04 -7.39 32.53
N GLN A 49 12.64 -8.19 33.42
CA GLN A 49 13.63 -7.70 34.39
C GLN A 49 15.02 -7.53 33.76
N ILE A 50 15.24 -8.17 32.61
CA ILE A 50 16.48 -8.12 31.83
C ILE A 50 16.31 -7.00 30.81
N ARG A 51 17.24 -6.04 30.83
CA ARG A 51 17.16 -4.81 30.07
C ARG A 51 16.99 -5.07 28.56
N GLU A 52 17.71 -6.04 28.02
CA GLU A 52 17.68 -6.40 26.60
C GLU A 52 16.31 -6.96 26.20
N LEU A 53 15.73 -7.82 27.03
CA LEU A 53 14.39 -8.38 26.80
C LEU A 53 13.30 -7.30 26.96
N ASP A 54 13.50 -6.34 27.84
CA ASP A 54 12.59 -5.21 28.03
C ASP A 54 12.64 -4.25 26.83
N GLU A 55 13.84 -3.98 26.29
CA GLU A 55 14.03 -3.24 25.05
C GLU A 55 13.39 -3.95 23.85
N MET A 56 13.54 -5.27 23.73
CA MET A 56 12.87 -6.06 22.68
C MET A 56 11.34 -6.01 22.82
N ALA A 57 10.81 -6.16 24.04
CA ALA A 57 9.37 -6.08 24.29
C ALA A 57 8.78 -4.71 23.92
N ARG A 58 9.45 -3.61 24.32
CA ARG A 58 9.07 -2.25 23.92
C ARG A 58 9.12 -2.07 22.41
N HIS A 59 10.10 -2.65 21.74
CA HIS A 59 10.21 -2.55 20.30
C HIS A 59 9.09 -3.31 19.57
N THR A 60 8.73 -4.52 20.00
CA THR A 60 7.59 -5.25 19.43
C THR A 60 6.29 -4.45 19.56
N LEU A 61 6.08 -3.78 20.69
CA LEU A 61 4.92 -2.88 20.88
C LEU A 61 4.95 -1.70 19.91
N ALA A 62 6.12 -1.08 19.70
CA ALA A 62 6.26 0.03 18.76
C ALA A 62 5.98 -0.40 17.30
N ILE A 63 6.42 -1.61 16.91
CA ILE A 63 6.10 -2.18 15.59
C ILE A 63 4.59 -2.38 15.43
N GLY A 64 3.93 -2.94 16.46
CA GLY A 64 2.47 -3.08 16.46
C GLY A 64 1.75 -1.75 16.27
N GLN A 65 2.13 -0.73 17.03
CA GLN A 65 1.57 0.63 16.92
C GLN A 65 1.81 1.26 15.54
N GLN A 66 2.99 1.06 14.95
CA GLN A 66 3.33 1.58 13.63
C GLN A 66 2.51 0.90 12.52
N LEU A 67 2.33 -0.43 12.62
CA LEU A 67 1.49 -1.18 11.68
C LEU A 67 0.00 -0.82 11.84
N GLU A 68 -0.47 -0.59 13.07
CA GLU A 68 -1.81 -0.07 13.32
C GLU A 68 -2.03 1.28 12.65
N HIS A 69 -1.06 2.19 12.79
CA HIS A 69 -1.14 3.51 12.19
C HIS A 69 -1.12 3.44 10.66
N SER A 70 -0.27 2.60 10.09
CA SER A 70 -0.19 2.39 8.63
C SER A 70 -1.49 1.78 8.08
N GLU A 71 -2.04 0.75 8.71
CA GLU A 71 -3.30 0.15 8.27
C GLU A 71 -4.49 1.08 8.48
N THR A 72 -4.51 1.86 9.56
CA THR A 72 -5.56 2.87 9.79
C THR A 72 -5.47 3.96 8.75
N GLN A 73 -4.27 4.45 8.42
CA GLN A 73 -4.06 5.39 7.32
C GLN A 73 -4.46 4.78 5.98
N ARG A 74 -4.09 3.53 5.70
CA ARG A 74 -4.46 2.84 4.47
C ARG A 74 -5.96 2.67 4.34
N SER A 75 -6.64 2.28 5.41
CA SER A 75 -8.10 2.16 5.48
C SER A 75 -8.77 3.53 5.35
N HIS A 76 -8.27 4.57 6.01
CA HIS A 76 -8.80 5.93 5.87
C HIS A 76 -8.59 6.46 4.45
N THR A 77 -7.43 6.21 3.85
CA THR A 77 -7.17 6.51 2.45
C THR A 77 -8.18 5.78 1.61
N GLN A 78 -8.34 4.46 1.76
CA GLN A 78 -9.27 3.62 0.99
C GLN A 78 -10.74 4.07 1.12
N SER A 79 -11.24 4.35 2.32
CA SER A 79 -12.58 4.91 2.51
C SER A 79 -12.72 6.33 1.93
N ARG A 80 -11.65 7.13 1.96
CA ARG A 80 -11.60 8.40 1.24
C ARG A 80 -11.53 8.19 -0.27
N LEU A 81 -10.96 7.10 -0.78
CA LEU A 81 -10.99 6.75 -2.20
C LEU A 81 -12.43 6.42 -2.62
N GLU A 82 -13.16 5.68 -1.82
CA GLU A 82 -14.60 5.40 -2.06
C GLU A 82 -15.40 6.71 -2.08
N LEU A 83 -15.20 7.60 -1.11
CA LEU A 83 -15.87 8.91 -1.07
C LEU A 83 -15.43 9.87 -2.20
N VAL A 84 -14.15 9.84 -2.59
CA VAL A 84 -13.64 10.63 -3.71
C VAL A 84 -14.18 10.07 -5.02
N LEU A 85 -14.32 8.77 -5.20
CA LEU A 85 -14.97 8.20 -6.38
C LEU A 85 -16.44 8.62 -6.49
N GLU A 86 -17.11 8.88 -5.37
CA GLU A 86 -18.48 9.45 -5.34
C GLU A 86 -18.52 10.97 -5.61
N SER A 87 -17.47 11.72 -5.28
CA SER A 87 -17.42 13.19 -5.43
C SER A 87 -16.56 13.70 -6.60
N ALA A 88 -15.73 12.83 -7.17
CA ALA A 88 -14.80 13.17 -8.21
C ALA A 88 -15.62 13.56 -9.43
N THR A 89 -15.24 14.69 -10.03
CA THR A 89 -15.75 15.18 -11.29
C THR A 89 -16.16 14.03 -12.20
N GLU A 90 -17.45 13.73 -12.26
CA GLU A 90 -17.98 12.74 -13.18
C GLU A 90 -18.38 13.53 -14.42
N SER A 91 -17.49 13.54 -15.40
CA SER A 91 -17.81 14.14 -16.70
C SER A 91 -18.21 13.04 -17.66
N LEU A 92 -19.37 13.18 -18.26
CA LEU A 92 -19.85 12.23 -19.25
C LEU A 92 -19.13 12.49 -20.56
N TRP A 93 -18.82 11.41 -21.27
CA TRP A 93 -18.30 11.50 -22.61
C TRP A 93 -19.07 10.58 -23.54
N GLU A 94 -19.23 11.02 -24.78
CA GLU A 94 -19.78 10.25 -25.88
C GLU A 94 -18.84 10.38 -27.06
N TYR A 95 -18.37 9.26 -27.60
CA TYR A 95 -17.46 9.22 -28.74
C TYR A 95 -18.15 8.53 -29.90
N ASP A 96 -18.46 9.31 -30.94
CA ASP A 96 -18.98 8.79 -32.19
C ASP A 96 -17.82 8.38 -33.09
N LEU A 97 -17.70 7.08 -33.34
CA LEU A 97 -16.63 6.49 -34.15
C LEU A 97 -16.80 6.75 -35.64
N ARG A 98 -17.98 7.18 -36.09
CA ARG A 98 -18.29 7.42 -37.51
C ARG A 98 -17.73 8.76 -37.98
N ASP A 99 -17.89 9.80 -37.17
CA ASP A 99 -17.39 11.15 -37.47
C ASP A 99 -16.13 11.52 -36.66
N GLY A 100 -15.73 10.67 -35.70
CA GLY A 100 -14.54 10.89 -34.87
C GLY A 100 -14.71 12.00 -33.84
N MET A 101 -15.95 12.38 -33.50
CA MET A 101 -16.25 13.46 -32.57
C MET A 101 -16.47 12.94 -31.16
N LEU A 102 -15.75 13.55 -30.22
CA LEU A 102 -15.93 13.38 -28.79
C LEU A 102 -16.77 14.54 -28.24
N GLN A 103 -17.87 14.19 -27.59
CA GLN A 103 -18.67 15.10 -26.78
C GLN A 103 -18.36 14.85 -25.32
N LEU A 104 -18.14 15.92 -24.56
CA LEU A 104 -17.85 15.97 -23.15
C LEU A 104 -18.89 16.86 -22.47
N ARG A 105 -19.51 16.34 -21.42
CA ARG A 105 -20.46 17.06 -20.57
C ARG A 105 -19.98 17.00 -19.13
N GLY A 106 -20.27 18.04 -18.37
CA GLY A 106 -19.81 18.17 -16.98
C GLY A 106 -18.57 19.04 -16.87
N ASN A 107 -17.89 18.94 -15.73
CA ASN A 107 -16.91 19.95 -15.35
C ASN A 107 -15.50 19.73 -15.92
N MET A 108 -15.22 18.60 -16.59
CA MET A 108 -13.92 18.27 -17.20
C MET A 108 -13.47 19.35 -18.19
N VAL A 109 -14.40 19.93 -18.97
CA VAL A 109 -14.08 21.00 -19.92
C VAL A 109 -13.43 22.19 -19.20
N GLY A 110 -14.01 22.61 -18.08
CA GLY A 110 -13.46 23.68 -17.25
C GLY A 110 -12.20 23.26 -16.50
N ARG A 111 -12.21 22.07 -15.88
CA ARG A 111 -11.10 21.54 -15.06
C ARG A 111 -9.79 21.43 -15.85
N PHE A 112 -9.86 20.98 -17.10
CA PHE A 112 -8.69 20.77 -17.95
C PHE A 112 -8.48 21.89 -18.98
N GLY A 113 -9.34 22.92 -18.97
CA GLY A 113 -9.30 24.06 -19.90
C GLY A 113 -9.40 23.66 -21.36
N LEU A 114 -10.35 22.77 -21.68
CA LEU A 114 -10.66 22.41 -23.05
C LEU A 114 -11.46 23.56 -23.71
N PRO A 115 -11.23 23.86 -24.99
CA PRO A 115 -11.87 25.00 -25.67
C PRO A 115 -13.38 24.82 -25.84
N SER A 116 -13.85 23.58 -25.91
CA SER A 116 -15.26 23.22 -26.07
C SER A 116 -15.50 21.83 -25.50
N GLY A 117 -16.74 21.57 -25.10
CA GLY A 117 -17.22 20.21 -24.78
C GLY A 117 -17.46 19.34 -26.02
N ARG A 118 -17.10 19.80 -27.22
CA ARG A 118 -17.17 19.00 -28.44
C ARG A 118 -15.87 19.19 -29.22
N LEU A 119 -15.11 18.12 -29.39
CA LEU A 119 -13.80 18.14 -30.02
C LEU A 119 -13.54 16.84 -30.78
N ASN A 120 -12.58 16.87 -31.71
CA ASN A 120 -12.15 15.66 -32.40
C ASN A 120 -11.37 14.74 -31.44
N GLY A 121 -11.57 13.43 -31.55
CA GLY A 121 -10.86 12.42 -30.76
C GLY A 121 -9.33 12.49 -30.88
N GLU A 122 -8.78 12.93 -32.02
CA GLU A 122 -7.34 13.21 -32.19
C GLU A 122 -6.87 14.33 -31.27
N ARG A 123 -7.56 15.47 -31.25
CA ARG A 123 -7.23 16.59 -30.35
C ARG A 123 -7.32 16.21 -28.88
N PHE A 124 -8.23 15.31 -28.54
CA PHE A 124 -8.28 14.76 -27.19
C PHE A 124 -7.02 13.92 -26.89
N ARG A 125 -6.64 13.03 -27.81
CA ARG A 125 -5.47 12.16 -27.69
C ARG A 125 -4.13 12.90 -27.62
N GLU A 126 -4.02 14.07 -28.26
CA GLU A 126 -2.83 14.94 -28.16
C GLU A 126 -2.52 15.37 -26.72
N ARG A 127 -3.51 15.35 -25.83
CA ARG A 127 -3.33 15.72 -24.41
C ARG A 127 -3.03 14.52 -23.52
N ILE A 128 -3.12 13.30 -24.05
CA ILE A 128 -2.71 12.10 -23.33
C ILE A 128 -1.18 12.05 -23.32
N HIS A 129 -0.60 11.66 -22.19
CA HIS A 129 0.85 11.49 -22.08
C HIS A 129 1.36 10.47 -23.12
N PRO A 130 2.49 10.74 -23.79
CA PRO A 130 3.02 9.88 -24.85
C PRO A 130 3.19 8.41 -24.46
N ASP A 131 3.67 8.13 -23.24
CA ASP A 131 3.85 6.76 -22.73
C ASP A 131 2.52 6.00 -22.56
N ASP A 132 1.42 6.71 -22.29
CA ASP A 132 0.13 6.09 -21.95
C ASP A 132 -0.75 5.93 -23.20
N LEU A 133 -0.48 6.73 -24.25
CA LEU A 133 -1.25 6.76 -25.50
C LEU A 133 -1.33 5.41 -26.23
N PRO A 134 -0.24 4.62 -26.40
CA PRO A 134 -0.31 3.33 -27.08
C PRO A 134 -1.30 2.36 -26.43
N ALA A 135 -1.32 2.31 -25.09
CA ALA A 135 -2.22 1.43 -24.34
C ALA A 135 -3.69 1.87 -24.49
N ALA A 136 -3.95 3.19 -24.45
CA ALA A 136 -5.29 3.74 -24.65
C ALA A 136 -5.83 3.44 -26.06
N LEU A 137 -4.98 3.58 -27.09
CA LEU A 137 -5.32 3.28 -28.48
C LEU A 137 -5.63 1.80 -28.71
N ALA A 138 -4.82 0.90 -28.12
CA ALA A 138 -5.02 -0.54 -28.26
C ALA A 138 -6.37 -1.01 -27.70
N GLN A 139 -6.90 -0.33 -26.67
CA GLN A 139 -8.24 -0.62 -26.16
C GLN A 139 -9.35 -0.18 -27.11
N VAL A 140 -9.25 1.03 -27.66
CA VAL A 140 -10.23 1.53 -28.66
C VAL A 140 -10.24 0.61 -29.88
N GLN A 141 -9.06 0.18 -30.34
CA GLN A 141 -8.94 -0.75 -31.46
C GLN A 141 -9.62 -2.10 -31.19
N ARG A 142 -9.47 -2.66 -29.97
CA ARG A 142 -10.17 -3.89 -29.59
C ARG A 142 -11.69 -3.74 -29.61
N ILE A 143 -12.21 -2.57 -29.22
CA ILE A 143 -13.64 -2.28 -29.29
C ILE A 143 -14.11 -2.15 -30.73
N GLN A 144 -13.36 -1.45 -31.57
CA GLN A 144 -13.65 -1.33 -33.00
C GLN A 144 -13.64 -2.69 -33.70
N GLN A 145 -12.80 -3.62 -33.27
CA GLN A 145 -12.75 -5.00 -33.79
C GLN A 145 -13.84 -5.91 -33.21
N GLY A 146 -14.71 -5.41 -32.32
CA GLY A 146 -15.75 -6.19 -31.66
C GLY A 146 -15.23 -7.19 -30.61
N LEU A 147 -13.94 -7.14 -30.26
CA LEU A 147 -13.32 -8.03 -29.27
C LEU A 147 -13.66 -7.64 -27.84
N GLN A 148 -14.15 -6.42 -27.61
CA GLN A 148 -14.47 -5.88 -26.29
C GLN A 148 -15.63 -4.88 -26.40
N GLN A 149 -16.51 -4.85 -25.40
CA GLN A 149 -17.68 -3.94 -25.36
C GLN A 149 -17.58 -2.84 -24.30
N ARG A 150 -16.54 -2.90 -23.47
CA ARG A 150 -16.26 -1.95 -22.40
C ARG A 150 -14.95 -1.25 -22.70
N TYR A 151 -14.85 0.03 -22.35
CA TYR A 151 -13.62 0.80 -22.43
C TYR A 151 -13.21 1.17 -21.01
N GLU A 152 -11.99 0.86 -20.60
CA GLU A 152 -11.47 1.27 -19.30
C GLU A 152 -9.99 1.60 -19.42
N ALA A 153 -9.61 2.83 -19.12
CA ALA A 153 -8.21 3.24 -19.16
C ALA A 153 -7.90 4.26 -18.06
N GLU A 154 -6.68 4.17 -17.54
CA GLU A 154 -6.07 5.21 -16.71
C GLU A 154 -4.91 5.79 -17.49
N TYR A 155 -4.86 7.10 -17.62
CA TYR A 155 -3.75 7.77 -18.27
C TYR A 155 -3.56 9.17 -17.72
N ARG A 156 -2.35 9.69 -17.89
CA ARG A 156 -2.00 11.07 -17.61
C ARG A 156 -2.56 11.95 -18.72
N PHE A 157 -3.35 12.95 -18.35
CA PHE A 157 -3.98 13.91 -19.26
C PHE A 157 -3.57 15.33 -18.91
N ALA A 158 -3.13 16.10 -19.91
CA ALA A 158 -2.62 17.44 -19.72
C ALA A 158 -3.75 18.44 -19.43
N ASP A 159 -3.52 19.38 -18.51
CA ASP A 159 -4.33 20.58 -18.31
C ASP A 159 -3.90 21.73 -19.25
N ALA A 160 -4.59 22.87 -19.20
CA ALA A 160 -4.34 24.01 -20.08
C ALA A 160 -2.92 24.59 -19.94
N THR A 161 -2.22 24.29 -18.85
CA THR A 161 -0.84 24.70 -18.59
C THR A 161 0.18 23.66 -19.06
N GLY A 162 -0.27 22.49 -19.52
CA GLY A 162 0.56 21.37 -19.94
C GLY A 162 0.95 20.43 -18.78
N ARG A 163 0.39 20.62 -17.58
CA ARG A 163 0.64 19.72 -16.45
C ARG A 163 -0.23 18.49 -16.56
N TYR A 164 0.36 17.33 -16.33
CA TYR A 164 -0.35 16.06 -16.37
C TYR A 164 -1.06 15.77 -15.05
N HIS A 165 -2.29 15.30 -15.16
CA HIS A 165 -3.09 14.78 -14.06
C HIS A 165 -3.63 13.41 -14.43
N TRP A 166 -3.80 12.53 -13.44
CA TRP A 166 -4.36 11.21 -13.70
C TRP A 166 -5.86 11.29 -13.99
N LEU A 167 -6.27 10.69 -15.11
CA LEU A 167 -7.65 10.59 -15.54
C LEU A 167 -8.02 9.12 -15.69
N LEU A 168 -9.11 8.72 -15.03
CA LEU A 168 -9.76 7.44 -15.24
C LEU A 168 -10.90 7.65 -16.24
N THR A 169 -10.95 6.80 -17.26
CA THR A 169 -12.06 6.75 -18.20
C THR A 169 -12.70 5.36 -18.15
N ARG A 170 -14.02 5.32 -18.03
CA ARG A 170 -14.80 4.09 -18.10
C ARG A 170 -16.00 4.30 -19.00
N GLY A 171 -16.25 3.36 -19.89
CA GLY A 171 -17.38 3.45 -20.81
C GLY A 171 -17.73 2.11 -21.43
N ARG A 172 -18.73 2.14 -22.30
CA ARG A 172 -19.17 0.97 -23.05
C ARG A 172 -19.70 1.39 -24.41
N VAL A 173 -19.80 0.41 -25.31
CA VAL A 173 -20.52 0.59 -26.57
C VAL A 173 -22.00 0.79 -26.27
N LEU A 174 -22.55 1.87 -26.81
CA LEU A 174 -23.95 2.27 -26.69
C LEU A 174 -24.73 1.90 -27.96
N GLU A 175 -24.10 2.11 -29.12
CA GLU A 175 -24.69 1.80 -30.42
C GLU A 175 -23.70 0.98 -31.26
N CYS A 176 -24.23 0.00 -32.00
CA CYS A 176 -23.49 -0.77 -32.98
C CYS A 176 -24.18 -0.67 -34.34
N ASP A 177 -23.40 -0.89 -35.40
CA ASP A 177 -23.90 -1.12 -36.74
C ASP A 177 -24.79 -2.36 -36.79
N PRO A 178 -26.07 -2.24 -37.21
CA PRO A 178 -26.98 -3.38 -37.31
C PRO A 178 -26.55 -4.45 -38.31
N GLN A 179 -25.74 -4.10 -39.32
CA GLN A 179 -25.29 -5.01 -40.38
C GLN A 179 -23.93 -5.62 -40.07
N THR A 180 -22.98 -4.82 -39.58
CA THR A 180 -21.59 -5.27 -39.36
C THR A 180 -21.30 -5.63 -37.91
N GLY A 181 -22.13 -5.19 -36.96
CA GLY A 181 -21.91 -5.37 -35.52
C GLY A 181 -20.81 -4.48 -34.93
N LEU A 182 -20.20 -3.61 -35.75
CA LEU A 182 -19.12 -2.71 -35.33
C LEU A 182 -19.66 -1.60 -34.43
N ALA A 183 -18.88 -1.20 -33.42
CA ALA A 183 -19.26 -0.10 -32.53
C ALA A 183 -19.40 1.23 -33.30
N TRP A 184 -20.51 1.93 -33.09
CA TRP A 184 -20.75 3.29 -33.61
C TRP A 184 -20.54 4.35 -32.54
N VAL A 185 -21.10 4.13 -31.35
CA VAL A 185 -21.05 5.12 -30.27
C VAL A 185 -20.54 4.46 -29.01
N LEU A 186 -19.52 5.04 -28.40
CA LEU A 186 -19.11 4.73 -27.03
C LEU A 186 -19.58 5.84 -26.11
N ALA A 187 -20.03 5.48 -24.92
CA ALA A 187 -20.39 6.45 -23.90
C ALA A 187 -19.85 6.02 -22.53
N GLY A 188 -19.53 6.99 -21.69
CA GLY A 188 -18.93 6.72 -20.40
C GLY A 188 -18.71 7.95 -19.54
N THR A 189 -17.86 7.77 -18.53
CA THR A 189 -17.46 8.78 -17.56
C THR A 189 -15.95 8.96 -17.56
N HIS A 190 -15.54 10.19 -17.31
CA HIS A 190 -14.20 10.59 -16.97
C HIS A 190 -14.19 11.03 -15.51
N VAL A 191 -13.17 10.60 -14.78
CA VAL A 191 -12.98 10.88 -13.36
C VAL A 191 -11.54 11.35 -13.15
N ASP A 192 -11.36 12.56 -12.60
CA ASP A 192 -10.05 13.06 -12.17
C ASP A 192 -9.60 12.28 -10.92
N ILE A 193 -8.58 11.45 -11.07
CA ILE A 193 -8.04 10.57 -10.03
C ILE A 193 -6.65 11.03 -9.56
N ASP A 194 -6.27 12.28 -9.84
CA ASP A 194 -4.96 12.81 -9.47
C ASP A 194 -4.76 12.89 -7.94
N ALA A 195 -5.81 13.24 -7.20
CA ALA A 195 -5.79 13.20 -5.74
C ALA A 195 -5.66 11.77 -5.19
N LEU A 196 -6.30 10.80 -5.85
CA LEU A 196 -6.22 9.38 -5.52
C LEU A 196 -4.78 8.87 -5.69
N LYS A 197 -4.18 9.09 -6.88
CA LYS A 197 -2.81 8.62 -7.17
C LYS A 197 -1.77 9.26 -6.26
N ARG A 198 -1.90 10.55 -5.93
CA ARG A 198 -1.00 11.21 -4.96
C ARG A 198 -1.11 10.59 -3.57
N GLY A 199 -2.32 10.31 -3.10
CA GLY A 199 -2.51 9.63 -1.81
C GLY A 199 -1.92 8.22 -1.78
N GLU A 200 -2.07 7.46 -2.86
CA GLU A 200 -1.47 6.13 -3.00
C GLU A 200 0.07 6.18 -2.96
N GLU A 201 0.66 7.17 -3.65
CA GLU A 201 2.11 7.34 -3.71
C GLU A 201 2.70 7.80 -2.37
N GLU A 202 2.05 8.75 -1.70
CA GLU A 202 2.42 9.18 -0.34
C GLU A 202 2.39 8.00 0.65
N LEU A 203 1.33 7.18 0.60
CA LEU A 203 1.21 6.01 1.45
C LEU A 203 2.27 4.95 1.14
N ARG A 204 2.55 4.72 -0.15
CA ARG A 204 3.59 3.79 -0.59
C ARG A 204 4.96 4.22 -0.11
N ALA A 205 5.28 5.51 -0.24
CA ALA A 205 6.53 6.08 0.25
C ALA A 205 6.66 5.92 1.78
N ALA A 206 5.60 6.24 2.54
CA ALA A 206 5.58 6.07 3.99
C ALA A 206 5.76 4.60 4.41
N THR A 207 5.13 3.67 3.70
CA THR A 207 5.24 2.22 3.96
C THR A 207 6.66 1.72 3.72
N LEU A 208 7.29 2.11 2.60
CA LEU A 208 8.67 1.73 2.30
C LEU A 208 9.65 2.29 3.34
N GLN A 209 9.46 3.55 3.76
CA GLN A 209 10.27 4.15 4.82
C GLN A 209 10.09 3.41 6.16
N ALA A 210 8.86 3.07 6.51
CA ALA A 210 8.52 2.28 7.69
C ALA A 210 9.19 0.89 7.68
N GLN A 211 9.16 0.19 6.55
CA GLN A 211 9.79 -1.13 6.38
C GLN A 211 11.31 -1.03 6.49
N ALA A 212 11.94 -0.09 5.78
CA ALA A 212 13.39 0.11 5.85
C ALA A 212 13.86 0.42 7.28
N ALA A 213 13.12 1.25 8.03
CA ALA A 213 13.42 1.54 9.43
C ALA A 213 13.32 0.29 10.33
N SER A 214 12.31 -0.56 10.09
CA SER A 214 12.11 -1.81 10.83
C SER A 214 13.21 -2.84 10.57
N GLU A 215 13.62 -2.99 9.30
CA GLU A 215 14.69 -3.91 8.89
C GLU A 215 16.04 -3.49 9.46
N ALA A 216 16.41 -2.20 9.34
CA ALA A 216 17.66 -1.68 9.89
C ALA A 216 17.77 -1.94 11.40
N LYS A 217 16.66 -1.75 12.13
CA LYS A 217 16.63 -1.97 13.58
C LYS A 217 16.68 -3.45 13.95
N SER A 218 16.06 -4.33 13.16
CA SER A 218 16.12 -5.77 13.35
C SER A 218 17.53 -6.33 13.08
N HIS A 219 18.21 -5.82 12.07
CA HIS A 219 19.59 -6.19 11.75
C HIS A 219 20.57 -5.80 12.87
N LEU A 220 20.42 -4.59 13.43
CA LEU A 220 21.18 -4.15 14.60
C LEU A 220 20.97 -5.04 15.82
N LEU A 221 19.72 -5.39 16.13
CA LEU A 221 19.39 -6.25 17.27
C LEU A 221 19.91 -7.68 17.08
N SER A 222 19.87 -8.22 15.85
CA SER A 222 20.44 -9.53 15.53
C SER A 222 21.96 -9.55 15.72
N GLY A 223 22.67 -8.52 15.24
CA GLY A 223 24.12 -8.39 15.42
C GLY A 223 24.54 -8.35 16.89
N ILE A 224 23.85 -7.53 17.70
CA ILE A 224 24.11 -7.43 19.14
C ILE A 224 23.83 -8.76 19.85
N SER A 225 22.75 -9.46 19.49
CA SER A 225 22.39 -10.76 20.08
C SER A 225 23.41 -11.86 19.76
N HIS A 226 23.97 -11.85 18.55
CA HIS A 226 25.04 -12.77 18.16
C HIS A 226 26.33 -12.52 18.93
N GLU A 227 26.70 -11.26 19.15
CA GLU A 227 27.91 -10.88 19.89
C GLU A 227 27.79 -11.11 21.39
N LEU A 228 26.59 -11.03 21.97
CA LEU A 228 26.36 -11.33 23.39
C LEU A 228 26.36 -12.84 23.69
N ARG A 229 26.00 -13.70 22.74
CA ARG A 229 26.03 -15.17 22.93
C ARG A 229 27.45 -15.71 23.10
N THR A 230 28.43 -15.10 22.44
CA THR A 230 29.83 -15.54 22.46
C THR A 230 30.48 -15.43 23.86
N PRO A 231 30.42 -14.28 24.57
CA PRO A 231 30.91 -14.20 25.95
C PRO A 231 30.03 -14.99 26.92
N LEU A 232 28.71 -15.06 26.71
CA LEU A 232 27.82 -15.84 27.59
C LEU A 232 28.12 -17.34 27.52
N ASN A 233 28.42 -17.87 26.33
CA ASN A 233 28.87 -19.25 26.14
C ASN A 233 30.29 -19.48 26.69
N ALA A 234 31.20 -18.48 26.61
CA ALA A 234 32.53 -18.58 27.21
C ALA A 234 32.48 -18.64 28.74
N ILE A 235 31.55 -17.92 29.37
CA ILE A 235 31.33 -17.96 30.83
C ILE A 235 30.63 -19.27 31.26
N LEU A 236 29.79 -19.88 30.41
CA LEU A 236 29.13 -21.15 30.68
C LEU A 236 29.99 -22.39 30.36
N ALA A 237 31.01 -22.26 29.51
CA ALA A 237 31.88 -23.35 29.06
C ALA A 237 33.22 -23.45 29.82
N SER A 238 33.45 -22.65 30.86
CA SER A 238 34.64 -22.80 31.72
C SER A 238 34.38 -23.91 32.76
N PRO A 239 34.98 -25.11 32.68
CA PRO A 239 35.06 -25.98 33.83
C PRO A 239 36.12 -25.39 34.78
N SER A 240 35.84 -25.50 36.08
CA SER A 240 36.83 -25.34 37.15
C SER A 240 38.14 -26.06 36.87
#